data_AF-K0KLP1-F1
#
_entry.id   AF-K0KLP1-F1
#
_cell.length_a   1.000
_cell.length_b   1.000
_cell.length_c   1.000
_cell.angle_alpha   90.00
_cell.angle_beta   90.00
_cell.angle_gamma   90.00
#
_symmetry.space_group_name_H-M   'P 1'
#
loop_
_entity.id
_entity.type
_entity.pdbx_description
1 polymer ?
#
loop_
_entity_poly.entity_id
_entity_poly.type
_entity_poly.pdbx_seq_one_letter_code
_entity_poly.pdbx_strand_id
1 'polypeptide(L)'
;MSKRGNLPIIILIFILLRIFAHLRFEFCPSLSTPYNIRATTTILPIVTISFESIFILIDSVKMRFSPLLRSTQVLIRSATGNPTGLTGILTHPNPRPVLIELYKSTLNYIEDSFPKDAVYRTSTTNFTTKRLEIVEKHEDITKIESEIGNGLIEELIIQANDEFNLAQKLAEWKVWEELEEKPLEDQWVYFGKRI
;
A
#
# COMPACT_ATOMS: atom_id res chain seq x y z
N MET A 1 -19.64 -41.86 -13.61
CA MET A 1 -18.90 -40.69 -14.15
C MET A 1 -17.62 -40.50 -13.34
N SER A 2 -16.48 -40.53 -14.02
CA SER A 2 -15.12 -40.65 -13.48
C SER A 2 -14.67 -39.39 -12.73
N LYS A 3 -14.34 -39.49 -11.44
CA LYS A 3 -13.54 -38.48 -10.72
C LYS A 3 -12.05 -38.82 -10.92
N ARG A 4 -11.46 -38.33 -12.02
CA ARG A 4 -10.01 -38.40 -12.25
C ARG A 4 -9.41 -36.99 -12.15
N GLY A 5 -8.36 -36.86 -11.34
CA GLY A 5 -7.29 -35.89 -11.54
C GLY A 5 -7.42 -34.56 -10.80
N ASN A 6 -6.72 -34.43 -9.67
CA ASN A 6 -6.11 -33.18 -9.18
C ASN A 6 -5.21 -33.42 -7.94
N LEU A 7 -5.30 -34.61 -7.34
CA LEU A 7 -4.39 -35.08 -6.29
C LEU A 7 -2.88 -35.11 -6.68
N PRO A 8 -2.45 -35.47 -7.91
CA PRO A 8 -1.01 -35.60 -8.17
C PRO A 8 -0.27 -34.26 -8.28
N ILE A 9 -0.94 -33.19 -8.72
CA ILE A 9 -0.33 -31.87 -8.91
C ILE A 9 -0.09 -31.19 -7.56
N ILE A 10 -1.06 -31.28 -6.64
CA ILE A 10 -0.93 -30.73 -5.29
C ILE A 10 0.21 -31.43 -4.55
N ILE A 11 0.32 -32.75 -4.67
CA ILE A 11 1.42 -33.52 -4.08
C ILE A 11 2.77 -33.11 -4.66
N LEU A 12 2.87 -32.86 -5.98
CA LEU A 12 4.10 -32.40 -6.62
C LEU A 12 4.51 -31.00 -6.16
N ILE A 13 3.55 -30.09 -5.96
CA ILE A 13 3.79 -28.73 -5.42
C ILE A 13 4.28 -28.80 -3.98
N PHE A 14 3.66 -29.64 -3.13
CA PHE A 14 4.11 -29.84 -1.75
C PHE A 14 5.51 -30.49 -1.68
N ILE A 15 5.83 -31.42 -2.58
CA ILE A 15 7.17 -32.02 -2.67
C ILE A 15 8.20 -30.98 -3.11
N LEU A 16 7.89 -30.14 -4.11
CA LEU A 16 8.78 -29.06 -4.55
C LEU A 16 9.02 -28.00 -3.47
N LEU A 17 7.96 -27.57 -2.75
CA LEU A 17 8.07 -26.67 -1.60
C LEU A 17 8.89 -27.28 -0.45
N ARG A 18 8.77 -28.59 -0.21
CA ARG A 18 9.49 -29.31 0.84
C ARG A 18 10.95 -29.56 0.50
N ILE A 19 11.28 -29.75 -0.78
CA ILE A 19 12.66 -29.82 -1.28
C ILE A 19 13.33 -28.44 -1.15
N PHE A 20 12.60 -27.36 -1.46
CA PHE A 20 13.10 -25.99 -1.33
C PHE A 20 13.37 -25.61 0.13
N ALA A 21 12.56 -26.10 1.08
CA ALA A 21 12.73 -25.86 2.51
C ALA A 21 13.87 -26.66 3.17
N HIS A 22 14.42 -27.69 2.52
CA HIS A 22 15.49 -28.52 3.09
C HIS A 22 16.90 -28.04 2.70
N LEU A 23 17.01 -27.12 1.75
CA LEU A 23 18.26 -26.45 1.40
C LEU A 23 18.56 -25.33 2.41
N ARG A 24 19.13 -25.74 3.54
CA ARG A 24 19.70 -24.87 4.56
C ARG A 24 20.89 -24.12 3.96
N PHE A 25 20.66 -22.94 3.41
CA PHE A 25 21.73 -22.01 3.03
C PHE A 25 22.30 -21.40 4.31
N GLU A 26 23.35 -22.00 4.86
CA GLU A 26 24.21 -21.31 5.82
C GLU A 26 25.05 -20.30 5.05
N PHE A 27 24.65 -19.04 5.11
CA PHE A 27 25.42 -17.92 4.56
C PHE A 27 26.55 -17.61 5.55
N CYS A 28 27.74 -18.14 5.29
CA CYS A 28 28.94 -17.76 6.02
C CYS A 28 29.65 -16.63 5.24
N PRO A 29 29.77 -15.41 5.80
CA PRO A 29 30.50 -14.35 5.13
C PRO A 29 32.00 -14.51 5.41
N SER A 30 32.81 -14.27 4.37
CA SER A 30 34.28 -14.18 4.36
C SER A 30 35.06 -15.50 4.21
N LEU A 31 35.76 -15.71 3.09
CA LEU A 31 37.17 -15.35 2.92
C LEU A 31 37.66 -15.74 1.51
N SER A 32 38.54 -14.92 0.98
CA SER A 32 39.29 -15.08 -0.27
C SER A 32 40.12 -16.37 -0.35
N THR A 33 40.10 -17.07 -1.49
CA THR A 33 41.27 -17.48 -2.32
C THR A 33 40.90 -18.55 -3.38
N PRO A 34 41.66 -18.68 -4.47
CA PRO A 34 41.31 -19.53 -5.59
C PRO A 34 42.00 -20.89 -5.49
N TYR A 35 41.25 -21.97 -5.22
CA TYR A 35 41.75 -23.32 -5.49
C TYR A 35 40.68 -24.18 -6.16
N ASN A 36 41.12 -24.70 -7.31
CA ASN A 36 40.50 -25.69 -8.16
C ASN A 36 39.97 -26.88 -7.36
N ILE A 37 38.66 -27.15 -7.43
CA ILE A 37 38.12 -28.49 -7.14
C ILE A 37 37.31 -28.93 -8.35
N ARG A 38 37.92 -29.86 -9.07
CA ARG A 38 37.38 -30.61 -10.19
C ARG A 38 36.31 -31.57 -9.65
N ALA A 39 35.04 -31.27 -9.92
CA ALA A 39 33.96 -32.25 -9.84
C ALA A 39 33.57 -32.64 -11.27
N THR A 40 34.18 -33.71 -11.77
CA THR A 40 33.70 -34.41 -12.97
C THR A 40 32.55 -35.32 -12.57
N THR A 41 31.34 -35.05 -13.05
CA THR A 41 30.46 -36.11 -13.54
C THR A 41 29.57 -35.55 -14.64
N THR A 42 29.55 -36.33 -15.71
CA THR A 42 29.04 -36.15 -17.05
C THR A 42 27.52 -35.98 -17.14
N ILE A 43 27.12 -34.90 -17.81
CA ILE A 43 26.23 -34.83 -18.99
C ILE A 43 24.86 -35.52 -18.87
N LEU A 44 23.78 -34.73 -18.89
CA LEU A 44 22.90 -34.64 -20.07
C LEU A 44 22.37 -33.19 -20.25
N PRO A 45 22.21 -32.73 -21.51
CA PRO A 45 21.98 -31.33 -21.88
C PRO A 45 20.49 -30.98 -21.95
N ILE A 46 20.19 -29.69 -22.18
CA ILE A 46 18.85 -29.09 -22.40
C ILE A 46 18.18 -28.77 -21.04
N VAL A 47 18.16 -27.56 -20.48
CA VAL A 47 18.02 -26.22 -21.05
C VAL A 47 18.74 -25.25 -20.10
N THR A 48 19.74 -24.52 -20.59
CA THR A 48 20.15 -23.27 -19.95
C THR A 48 19.06 -22.24 -20.25
N ILE A 49 17.96 -22.27 -19.49
CA ILE A 49 17.09 -21.09 -19.43
C ILE A 49 17.91 -20.08 -18.64
N SER A 50 18.32 -19.01 -19.31
CA SER A 50 19.06 -17.93 -18.69
C SER A 50 18.39 -17.52 -17.39
N PHE A 51 19.18 -17.35 -16.32
CA PHE A 51 18.68 -16.91 -15.03
C PHE A 51 17.97 -15.55 -15.12
N GLU A 52 18.21 -14.79 -16.20
CA GLU A 52 17.50 -13.56 -16.60
C GLU A 52 16.02 -13.81 -16.99
N SER A 53 15.68 -14.98 -17.55
CA SER A 53 14.31 -15.26 -17.99
C SER A 53 13.36 -15.61 -16.83
N ILE A 54 13.90 -16.09 -15.71
CA ILE A 54 13.10 -16.40 -14.51
C ILE A 54 12.76 -15.12 -13.75
N PHE A 55 13.65 -14.12 -13.75
CA PHE A 55 13.40 -12.85 -13.05
C PHE A 55 12.27 -12.03 -13.71
N ILE A 56 12.21 -11.99 -15.04
CA ILE A 56 11.11 -11.33 -15.78
C ILE A 56 9.76 -12.03 -15.52
N LEU A 57 9.76 -13.34 -15.27
CA LEU A 57 8.54 -14.08 -14.94
C LEU A 57 8.07 -13.78 -13.50
N ILE A 58 8.98 -13.60 -12.55
CA ILE A 58 8.64 -13.27 -11.16
C ILE A 58 8.16 -11.81 -11.06
N ASP A 59 8.75 -10.88 -11.81
CA ASP A 59 8.26 -9.49 -11.89
C ASP A 59 6.93 -9.37 -12.64
N SER A 60 6.62 -10.30 -13.56
CA SER A 60 5.33 -10.39 -14.26
C SER A 60 4.23 -11.07 -13.42
N VAL A 61 4.58 -12.05 -12.57
CA VAL A 61 3.63 -12.76 -11.69
C VAL A 61 3.36 -12.00 -10.38
N LYS A 62 4.19 -11.02 -10.02
CA LYS A 62 3.95 -10.12 -8.87
C LYS A 62 2.84 -9.10 -9.11
N MET A 63 2.21 -9.11 -10.28
CA MET A 63 0.97 -8.41 -10.54
C MET A 63 -0.07 -9.38 -11.12
N ARG A 64 -1.29 -9.32 -10.59
CA ARG A 64 -2.56 -9.82 -11.18
C ARG A 64 -3.06 -11.21 -10.79
N PHE A 65 -3.22 -11.44 -9.49
CA PHE A 65 -4.47 -12.05 -8.99
C PHE A 65 -5.02 -11.22 -7.83
N SER A 66 -5.32 -9.95 -8.09
CA SER A 66 -6.30 -9.23 -7.29
C SER A 66 -7.67 -9.89 -7.55
N PRO A 67 -8.39 -10.40 -6.54
CA PRO A 67 -9.78 -10.78 -6.74
C PRO A 67 -10.52 -9.55 -7.26
N LEU A 68 -11.31 -9.77 -8.30
CA LEU A 68 -12.08 -8.79 -9.08
C LEU A 68 -12.42 -7.52 -8.29
N LEU A 69 -12.02 -6.38 -8.86
CA LEU A 69 -12.34 -5.03 -8.43
C LEU A 69 -13.78 -4.94 -7.89
N ARG A 70 -13.93 -4.99 -6.56
CA ARG A 70 -15.03 -4.27 -5.92
C ARG A 70 -14.59 -2.81 -5.90
N SER A 71 -14.69 -2.14 -7.05
CA SER A 71 -14.75 -0.68 -7.07
C SER A 71 -16.11 -0.32 -6.48
N THR A 72 -16.21 -0.37 -5.16
CA THR A 72 -17.29 0.27 -4.43
C THR A 72 -17.07 1.76 -4.63
N GLN A 73 -17.80 2.34 -5.59
CA GLN A 73 -17.94 3.79 -5.66
C GLN A 73 -18.61 4.21 -4.36
N VAL A 74 -17.83 4.73 -3.42
CA VAL A 74 -18.30 5.19 -2.12
C VAL A 74 -19.03 6.53 -2.33
N LEU A 75 -20.22 6.68 -1.76
CA LEU A 75 -20.96 7.94 -1.84
C LEU A 75 -20.27 8.99 -0.96
N ILE A 76 -19.62 9.98 -1.57
CA ILE A 76 -18.92 11.04 -0.83
C ILE A 76 -19.85 12.20 -0.51
N ARG A 77 -20.63 12.66 -1.51
CA ARG A 77 -21.59 13.75 -1.35
C ARG A 77 -22.96 13.29 -1.81
N SER A 78 -23.98 13.49 -0.97
CA SER A 78 -25.36 13.20 -1.34
C SER A 78 -25.91 14.30 -2.23
N ALA A 79 -26.58 13.92 -3.32
CA ALA A 79 -27.31 14.86 -4.18
C ALA A 79 -28.69 15.25 -3.61
N THR A 80 -29.19 14.47 -2.65
CA THR A 80 -30.52 14.64 -2.05
C THR A 80 -30.40 14.52 -0.53
N GLY A 81 -31.16 15.32 0.21
CA GLY A 81 -31.16 15.26 1.66
C GLY A 81 -31.60 16.59 2.27
N ASN A 82 -31.58 16.64 3.60
CA ASN A 82 -31.81 17.87 4.32
C ASN A 82 -30.54 18.74 4.28
N PRO A 83 -30.67 20.07 4.26
CA PRO A 83 -29.50 20.94 4.36
C PRO A 83 -28.90 20.84 5.76
N THR A 84 -27.57 20.72 5.85
CA THR A 84 -26.84 20.60 7.13
C THR A 84 -26.51 21.95 7.79
N GLY A 85 -26.94 23.06 7.16
CA GLY A 85 -26.53 24.42 7.54
C GLY A 85 -25.32 24.93 6.75
N LEU A 86 -24.65 24.05 6.00
CA LEU A 86 -23.59 24.40 5.06
C LEU A 86 -24.11 24.33 3.62
N THR A 87 -23.76 25.32 2.80
CA THR A 87 -24.19 25.35 1.39
C THR A 87 -23.46 24.27 0.59
N GLY A 88 -24.20 23.48 -0.19
CA GLY A 88 -23.61 22.43 -1.04
C GLY A 88 -23.22 21.14 -0.31
N ILE A 89 -23.57 21.02 0.98
CA ILE A 89 -23.45 19.79 1.76
C ILE A 89 -24.84 19.41 2.26
N LEU A 90 -25.29 18.22 1.87
CA LEU A 90 -26.57 17.65 2.28
C LEU A 90 -26.33 16.46 3.20
N THR A 91 -27.30 16.17 4.05
CA THR A 91 -27.22 15.03 4.99
C THR A 91 -26.93 13.72 4.27
N HIS A 92 -25.96 12.96 4.75
CA HIS A 92 -25.62 11.67 4.18
C HIS A 92 -26.49 10.54 4.79
N PRO A 93 -27.06 9.61 4.00
CA PRO A 93 -27.99 8.60 4.52
C PRO A 93 -27.33 7.57 5.44
N ASN A 94 -26.06 7.22 5.18
CA ASN A 94 -25.32 6.26 6.00
C ASN A 94 -23.81 6.59 6.10
N PRO A 95 -23.41 7.57 6.92
CA PRO A 95 -22.07 8.15 6.89
C PRO A 95 -20.98 7.27 7.51
N ARG A 96 -21.30 6.50 8.55
CA ARG A 96 -20.33 5.68 9.31
C ARG A 96 -19.62 4.60 8.49
N PRO A 97 -20.32 3.70 7.76
CA PRO A 97 -19.64 2.65 6.98
C PRO A 97 -18.79 3.23 5.84
N VAL A 98 -19.24 4.34 5.24
CA VAL A 98 -18.50 5.09 4.23
C VAL A 98 -17.16 5.59 4.79
N LEU A 99 -17.17 6.20 5.97
CA LEU A 99 -15.96 6.66 6.65
C LEU A 99 -14.98 5.52 6.97
N ILE A 100 -15.49 4.40 7.47
CA ILE A 100 -14.68 3.21 7.78
C ILE A 100 -14.01 2.67 6.51
N GLU A 101 -14.74 2.58 5.40
CA GLU A 101 -14.23 2.12 4.12
C GLU A 101 -13.14 3.06 3.57
N LEU A 102 -13.35 4.38 3.64
CA LEU A 102 -12.38 5.37 3.22
C LEU A 102 -11.08 5.33 4.03
N TYR A 103 -11.17 5.21 5.36
CA TYR A 103 -9.97 5.10 6.19
C TYR A 103 -9.21 3.79 5.96
N LYS A 104 -9.92 2.67 5.82
CA LYS A 104 -9.28 1.37 5.52
C LYS A 104 -8.61 1.36 4.14
N SER A 105 -9.27 1.91 3.12
CA SER A 105 -8.69 2.04 1.79
C SER A 105 -7.47 2.96 1.78
N THR A 106 -7.51 4.07 2.53
CA THR A 106 -6.37 4.98 2.70
C THR A 106 -5.19 4.29 3.38
N LEU A 107 -5.42 3.56 4.48
CA LEU A 107 -4.35 2.82 5.17
C LEU A 107 -3.71 1.77 4.27
N ASN A 108 -4.52 0.97 3.56
CA ASN A 108 -4.01 -0.03 2.62
C ASN A 108 -3.18 0.62 1.52
N TYR A 109 -3.67 1.71 0.93
CA TYR A 109 -2.96 2.41 -0.13
C TYR A 109 -1.62 3.00 0.33
N ILE A 110 -1.60 3.58 1.53
CA ILE A 110 -0.38 4.13 2.13
C ILE A 110 0.64 3.04 2.44
N GLU A 111 0.18 1.89 2.95
CA GLU A 111 1.06 0.76 3.25
C GLU A 111 1.73 0.17 2.02
N ASP A 112 0.99 0.12 0.89
CA ASP A 112 1.45 -0.41 -0.38
C ASP A 112 2.37 0.57 -1.15
N SER A 113 2.05 1.86 -1.13
CA SER A 113 2.66 2.84 -2.05
C SER A 113 3.83 3.63 -1.46
N PHE A 114 3.89 3.80 -0.13
CA PHE A 114 4.86 4.67 0.53
C PHE A 114 5.91 3.87 1.32
N PRO A 115 7.19 4.28 1.35
CA PRO A 115 8.20 3.60 2.16
C PRO A 115 8.03 3.93 3.66
N LYS A 116 8.58 3.10 4.56
CA LYS A 116 8.35 3.18 6.02
C LYS A 116 8.99 4.39 6.71
N ASP A 117 10.04 4.92 6.09
CA ASP A 117 10.81 6.09 6.53
C ASP A 117 10.13 7.42 6.16
N ALA A 118 9.21 7.41 5.18
CA ALA A 118 8.48 8.62 4.80
C ALA A 118 7.68 9.18 5.98
N VAL A 119 7.93 10.46 6.30
CA VAL A 119 7.25 11.19 7.37
C VAL A 119 5.74 11.23 7.11
N TYR A 120 5.34 11.50 5.87
CA TYR A 120 3.93 11.52 5.46
C TYR A 120 3.21 10.21 5.81
N ARG A 121 3.81 9.05 5.52
CA ARG A 121 3.24 7.74 5.88
C ARG A 121 2.99 7.65 7.38
N THR A 122 3.97 7.98 8.21
CA THR A 122 3.86 7.85 9.66
C THR A 122 2.80 8.80 10.22
N SER A 123 2.78 10.06 9.77
CA SER A 123 1.80 11.05 10.19
C SER A 123 0.38 10.65 9.79
N THR A 124 0.15 10.30 8.52
CA THR A 124 -1.19 9.96 8.01
C THR A 124 -1.69 8.62 8.55
N THR A 125 -0.81 7.63 8.75
CA THR A 125 -1.19 6.37 9.42
C THR A 125 -1.69 6.65 10.83
N ASN A 126 -0.92 7.37 11.66
CA ASN A 126 -1.32 7.68 13.03
C ASN A 126 -2.62 8.48 13.11
N PHE A 127 -2.77 9.46 12.21
CA PHE A 127 -3.97 10.27 12.13
C PHE A 127 -5.21 9.46 11.72
N THR A 128 -5.07 8.64 10.69
CA THR A 128 -6.16 7.82 10.12
C THR A 128 -6.55 6.69 11.07
N THR A 129 -5.59 6.00 11.70
CA THR A 129 -5.88 4.96 12.70
C THR A 129 -6.61 5.55 13.88
N LYS A 130 -6.19 6.72 14.37
CA LYS A 130 -6.87 7.36 15.50
C LYS A 130 -8.32 7.70 15.20
N ARG A 131 -8.60 8.23 14.01
CA ARG A 131 -9.97 8.53 13.58
C ARG A 131 -10.79 7.26 13.35
N LEU A 132 -10.18 6.23 12.77
CA LEU A 132 -10.83 4.93 12.56
C LEU A 132 -11.25 4.29 13.90
N GLU A 133 -10.38 4.31 14.92
CA GLU A 133 -10.70 3.81 16.27
C GLU A 133 -11.95 4.49 16.86
N ILE A 134 -12.06 5.82 16.72
CA ILE A 134 -13.21 6.58 17.23
C ILE A 134 -14.50 6.18 16.51
N VAL A 135 -14.45 6.07 15.18
CA VAL A 135 -15.61 5.72 14.34
C VAL A 135 -16.05 4.26 14.54
N GLU A 136 -15.12 3.36 14.83
CA GLU A 136 -15.45 1.96 15.15
C GLU A 136 -16.02 1.83 16.57
N LYS A 137 -15.50 2.60 17.53
CA LYS A 137 -15.93 2.58 18.95
C LYS A 137 -17.35 3.14 19.16
N HIS A 138 -17.76 4.14 18.38
CA HIS A 138 -19.05 4.80 18.55
C HIS A 138 -20.02 4.53 17.40
N GLU A 139 -21.29 4.29 17.71
CA GLU A 139 -22.35 4.18 16.70
C GLU A 139 -23.08 5.51 16.52
N ASP A 140 -23.14 6.33 17.58
CA ASP A 140 -23.82 7.62 17.59
C ASP A 140 -22.99 8.68 16.86
N ILE A 141 -23.58 9.30 15.84
CA ILE A 141 -22.94 10.33 15.00
C ILE A 141 -22.45 11.52 15.84
N THR A 142 -23.28 12.02 16.76
CA THR A 142 -22.95 13.19 17.58
C THR A 142 -21.74 12.96 18.50
N LYS A 143 -21.57 11.72 19.00
CA LYS A 143 -20.40 11.36 19.81
C LYS A 143 -19.15 11.33 18.95
N ILE A 144 -19.22 10.76 17.75
CA ILE A 144 -18.11 10.74 16.78
C ILE A 144 -17.66 12.18 16.46
N GLU A 145 -18.60 13.07 16.15
CA GLU A 145 -18.32 14.47 15.85
C GLU A 145 -17.65 15.19 17.04
N SER A 146 -18.15 14.95 18.26
CA SER A 146 -17.58 15.57 19.46
C SER A 146 -16.18 15.05 19.82
N GLU A 147 -15.90 13.76 19.63
CA GLU A 147 -14.59 13.17 19.92
C GLU A 147 -13.54 13.56 18.86
N ILE A 148 -13.93 13.66 17.59
CA ILE A 148 -13.02 14.10 16.51
C ILE A 148 -12.82 15.62 16.52
N GLY A 149 -13.87 16.38 16.83
CA GLY A 149 -13.81 17.83 16.99
C GLY A 149 -13.49 18.61 15.71
N ASN A 150 -13.89 18.11 14.54
CA ASN A 150 -13.51 18.68 13.24
C ASN A 150 -14.69 18.85 12.27
N GLY A 151 -15.78 19.45 12.76
CA GLY A 151 -17.00 19.74 11.98
C GLY A 151 -18.01 18.60 11.97
N LEU A 152 -18.89 18.62 10.95
CA LEU A 152 -19.93 17.61 10.76
C LEU A 152 -19.39 16.34 10.13
N ILE A 153 -20.08 15.21 10.32
CA ILE A 153 -19.65 13.92 9.78
C ILE A 153 -19.56 13.91 8.24
N GLU A 154 -20.40 14.68 7.55
CA GLU A 154 -20.33 14.84 6.08
C GLU A 154 -19.03 15.52 5.63
N GLU A 155 -18.54 16.50 6.39
CA GLU A 155 -17.25 17.14 6.10
C GLU A 155 -16.10 16.18 6.31
N LEU A 156 -16.19 15.30 7.32
CA LEU A 156 -15.20 14.26 7.57
C LEU A 156 -15.10 13.25 6.42
N ILE A 157 -16.24 12.89 5.80
CA ILE A 157 -16.26 12.02 4.61
C ILE A 157 -15.52 12.68 3.45
N ILE A 158 -15.78 13.98 3.21
CA ILE A 158 -15.12 14.75 2.16
C ILE A 158 -13.61 14.81 2.42
N GLN A 159 -13.20 15.15 3.65
CA GLN A 159 -11.79 15.18 4.03
C GLN A 159 -11.10 13.83 3.87
N ALA A 160 -11.75 12.73 4.28
CA ALA A 160 -11.19 11.39 4.15
C ALA A 160 -10.99 11.00 2.67
N ASN A 161 -11.94 11.37 1.81
CA ASN A 161 -11.82 11.19 0.37
C ASN A 161 -10.72 12.07 -0.24
N ASP A 162 -10.61 13.32 0.19
CA ASP A 162 -9.59 14.24 -0.29
C ASP A 162 -8.19 13.78 0.13
N GLU A 163 -8.03 13.25 1.35
CA GLU A 163 -6.80 12.63 1.83
C GLU A 163 -6.43 11.41 0.98
N PHE A 164 -7.40 10.54 0.65
CA PHE A 164 -7.16 9.40 -0.23
C PHE A 164 -6.68 9.84 -1.62
N ASN A 165 -7.36 10.82 -2.23
CA ASN A 165 -6.96 11.37 -3.54
C ASN A 165 -5.61 12.09 -3.49
N LEU A 166 -5.32 12.76 -2.37
CA LEU A 166 -4.02 13.39 -2.13
C LEU A 166 -2.93 12.33 -2.05
N ALA A 167 -3.14 11.25 -1.30
CA ALA A 167 -2.19 10.15 -1.19
C ALA A 167 -1.86 9.57 -2.58
N GLN A 168 -2.86 9.42 -3.46
CA GLN A 168 -2.62 8.97 -4.84
C GLN A 168 -1.69 9.89 -5.63
N LYS A 169 -1.91 11.21 -5.53
CA LYS A 169 -1.05 12.20 -6.19
C LYS A 169 0.35 12.26 -5.58
N LEU A 170 0.46 12.17 -4.27
CA LEU A 170 1.75 12.19 -3.57
C LEU A 170 2.58 10.94 -3.86
N ALA A 171 1.92 9.80 -4.09
CA ALA A 171 2.58 8.59 -4.54
C ALA A 171 3.12 8.73 -5.97
N GLU A 172 2.37 9.40 -6.86
CA GLU A 172 2.82 9.73 -8.22
C GLU A 172 4.03 10.69 -8.20
N TRP A 173 3.98 11.72 -7.35
CA TRP A 173 5.02 12.74 -7.24
C TRP A 173 6.22 12.33 -6.38
N LYS A 174 6.14 11.20 -5.68
CA LYS A 174 7.20 10.66 -4.80
C LYS A 174 7.82 11.70 -3.88
N VAL A 175 6.96 12.39 -3.12
CA VAL A 175 7.34 13.53 -2.25
C VAL A 175 8.34 13.22 -1.14
N TRP A 176 8.69 11.95 -0.93
CA TRP A 176 9.70 11.50 0.03
C TRP A 176 11.13 11.51 -0.52
N GLU A 177 11.30 11.76 -1.82
CA GLU A 177 12.62 11.91 -2.42
C GLU A 177 13.27 13.25 -2.03
N GLU A 178 14.58 13.35 -2.20
CA GLU A 178 15.30 14.60 -1.96
C GLU A 178 14.87 15.69 -2.95
N LEU A 179 15.08 16.94 -2.57
CA LEU A 179 14.72 18.09 -3.39
C LEU A 179 15.39 18.02 -4.78
N GLU A 180 14.58 18.08 -5.84
CA GLU A 180 15.05 18.02 -7.24
C GLU A 180 16.04 19.16 -7.55
N GLU A 181 15.73 20.38 -7.13
CA GLU A 181 16.55 21.57 -7.36
C GLU A 181 16.80 22.33 -6.05
N LYS A 182 18.07 22.39 -5.63
CA LYS A 182 18.46 23.21 -4.48
C LYS A 182 18.37 24.70 -4.86
N PRO A 183 17.87 25.57 -3.96
CA PRO A 183 17.79 26.99 -4.24
C PRO A 183 19.19 27.60 -4.42
N LEU A 184 19.27 28.64 -5.23
CA LEU A 184 20.44 29.53 -5.27
C LEU A 184 20.64 30.19 -3.91
N GLU A 185 21.88 30.51 -3.56
CA GLU A 185 22.23 31.08 -2.25
C GLU A 185 21.48 32.39 -1.95
N ASP A 186 21.23 33.20 -2.98
CA ASP A 186 20.56 34.51 -2.86
C ASP A 186 19.02 34.44 -2.94
N GLN A 187 18.43 33.29 -3.28
CA GLN A 187 16.99 33.17 -3.59
C GLN A 187 16.08 33.51 -2.41
N TRP A 188 16.53 33.21 -1.18
CA TRP A 188 15.76 33.40 0.05
C TRP A 188 16.37 34.46 0.99
N VAL A 189 17.20 35.35 0.44
CA VAL A 189 17.75 36.50 1.16
C VAL A 189 16.79 37.68 1.06
N TYR A 190 16.13 37.98 2.17
CA TYR A 190 15.24 39.14 2.27
C TYR A 190 16.00 40.41 2.69
N PHE A 191 15.41 41.57 2.41
CA PHE A 191 16.03 42.88 2.63
C PHE A 191 16.64 43.05 4.03
N GLY A 192 17.86 43.61 4.09
CA GLY A 192 18.49 44.03 5.33
C GLY A 192 19.30 42.96 6.09
N LYS A 193 19.41 41.74 5.58
CA LYS A 193 20.34 40.71 6.10
C LYS A 193 21.34 40.32 5.02
N ARG A 194 22.60 40.74 5.18
CA ARG A 194 23.74 40.11 4.52
C ARG A 194 24.29 39.05 5.47
N ILE A 195 24.35 37.81 5.01
CA ILE A 195 24.96 36.68 5.71
C ILE A 195 26.47 36.87 5.69
#